data_AF-A0A935AJF7-F1
#
_entry.id   AF-A0A935AJF7-F1
#
_cell.length_a   1.000
_cell.length_b   1.000
_cell.length_c   1.000
_cell.angle_alpha   90.00
_cell.angle_beta   90.00
_cell.angle_gamma   90.00
#
_symmetry.space_group_name_H-M   'P 1'
#
loop_
_entity.id
_entity.type
_entity.pdbx_description
1 polymer ?
#
loop_
_entity_poly.entity_id
_entity_poly.type
_entity_poly.pdbx_seq_one_letter_code
_entity_poly.pdbx_strand_id
1 'polypeptide(L)' 'MTDNCHKNRTEFSGYPRTFNSFYEMAQESAWSRVPLGVHYRMDAEEGMRYGTEIGRIVNRLPWKK' A
#
# COMPACT_ATOMS: atom_id res chain seq x y z
N MET A 1 8.44 0.53 -10.61
CA MET A 1 9.01 0.63 -9.25
C MET A 1 8.92 -0.73 -8.58
N THR A 2 9.99 -1.20 -7.94
CA THR A 2 10.07 -2.59 -7.46
C THR A 2 10.12 -2.65 -5.94
N ASP A 3 9.16 -3.34 -5.34
CA ASP A 3 9.12 -3.69 -3.93
C ASP A 3 9.96 -4.96 -3.68
N ASN A 4 10.92 -4.85 -2.77
CA ASN A 4 11.82 -5.93 -2.35
C ASN A 4 11.62 -6.36 -0.89
N CYS A 5 10.56 -5.90 -0.20
CA CYS A 5 10.35 -6.12 1.24
C CYS A 5 10.38 -7.59 1.68
N HIS A 6 10.05 -8.52 0.79
CA HIS A 6 10.02 -9.96 1.08
C HIS A 6 11.06 -10.78 0.30
N LYS A 7 12.04 -10.10 -0.31
CA LYS A 7 13.07 -10.77 -1.11
C LYS A 7 13.78 -11.85 -0.28
N ASN A 8 13.84 -13.07 -0.83
CA ASN A 8 14.50 -14.25 -0.25
C ASN A 8 13.80 -14.86 1.00
N ARG A 9 12.57 -14.46 1.32
CA ARG A 9 11.73 -15.19 2.28
C ARG A 9 11.36 -16.57 1.72
N THR A 10 11.25 -17.57 2.59
CA THR A 10 10.96 -18.97 2.21
C THR A 10 9.60 -19.46 2.70
N GLU A 11 8.99 -18.75 3.65
CA GLU A 11 7.71 -19.11 4.28
C GLU A 11 6.50 -18.74 3.41
N PHE A 12 6.72 -17.87 2.43
CA PHE A 12 5.75 -17.42 1.42
C PHE A 12 6.50 -16.90 0.19
N SER A 13 5.77 -16.48 -0.85
CA SER A 13 6.35 -15.94 -2.08
C SER A 13 7.31 -14.78 -1.80
N GLY A 14 8.60 -15.05 -1.91
CA GLY A 14 9.68 -14.08 -1.70
C GLY A 14 10.14 -13.37 -2.98
N TYR A 15 9.35 -13.42 -4.06
CA TYR A 15 9.67 -12.76 -5.32
C TYR A 15 9.44 -11.25 -5.22
N PRO A 16 10.37 -10.41 -5.70
CA PRO A 16 10.13 -8.98 -5.83
C PRO A 16 8.92 -8.68 -6.71
N ARG A 17 8.14 -7.65 -6.34
CA ARG A 17 6.94 -7.24 -7.08
C ARG A 17 7.20 -5.90 -7.75
N THR A 18 6.77 -5.75 -8.99
CA THR A 18 6.96 -4.50 -9.74
C THR A 18 5.62 -3.85 -10.06
N PHE A 19 5.53 -2.56 -9.78
CA PHE A 19 4.35 -1.73 -9.96
C PHE A 19 4.64 -0.57 -10.90
N ASN A 20 3.62 -0.16 -11.64
CA ASN A 20 3.65 1.00 -12.56
C ASN A 20 3.51 2.32 -11.80
N SER A 21 2.96 2.31 -10.58
CA SER A 21 2.79 3.50 -9.75
C SER A 21 2.78 3.20 -8.25
N PHE A 22 2.99 4.23 -7.43
CA PHE A 22 2.87 4.11 -5.96
C PHE A 22 1.41 3.87 -5.56
N TYR A 23 0.47 4.34 -6.38
CA TYR A 23 -0.96 4.12 -6.16
C TYR A 23 -1.36 2.65 -6.37
N GLU A 24 -0.81 2.00 -7.39
CA GLU A 24 -0.97 0.56 -7.61
C GLU A 24 -0.40 -0.26 -6.45
N MET A 25 0.81 0.10 -6.00
CA MET A 25 1.45 -0.52 -4.84
C MET A 25 0.60 -0.37 -3.55
N ALA A 26 0.03 0.82 -3.32
CA ALA A 26 -0.85 1.07 -2.18
C ALA A 26 -2.15 0.26 -2.25
N GLN A 27 -2.77 0.18 -3.43
CA GLN A 27 -3.98 -0.64 -3.63
C GLN A 27 -3.71 -2.12 -3.35
N GLU A 28 -2.63 -2.69 -3.87
CA GLU A 28 -2.27 -4.09 -3.61
C GLU A 28 -2.00 -4.33 -2.11
N SER A 29 -1.32 -3.39 -1.45
CA SER A 29 -1.07 -3.46 -0.01
C SER A 29 -2.37 -3.45 0.81
N ALA A 30 -3.31 -2.55 0.51
CA ALA A 30 -4.60 -2.49 1.18
C ALA A 30 -5.45 -3.75 0.92
N TRP A 31 -5.54 -4.18 -0.34
CA TRP A 31 -6.30 -5.36 -0.72
C TRP A 31 -5.76 -6.65 -0.10
N SER A 32 -4.44 -6.76 0.11
CA SER A 32 -3.85 -7.96 0.73
C SER A 32 -4.38 -8.27 2.13
N ARG A 33 -5.02 -7.32 2.83
CA ARG A 33 -5.59 -7.52 4.16
C ARG A 33 -6.87 -8.37 4.16
N VAL A 34 -7.62 -8.36 3.05
CA VAL A 34 -8.87 -9.11 2.88
C VAL A 34 -8.61 -10.62 2.74
N PRO A 35 -7.78 -11.11 1.79
CA PRO A 35 -7.48 -12.54 1.70
C PRO A 35 -6.65 -13.06 2.88
N LEU A 36 -5.92 -12.18 3.59
CA LEU A 36 -5.27 -12.52 4.86
C LEU A 36 -6.29 -12.76 5.99
N GLY A 37 -7.54 -12.33 5.84
CA GLY A 37 -8.63 -12.56 6.79
C GLY A 37 -8.59 -11.64 8.02
N VAL A 38 -7.89 -10.51 7.94
CA VAL A 38 -7.67 -9.59 9.08
C VAL A 38 -8.43 -8.27 8.98
N HIS A 39 -9.03 -7.97 7.81
CA HIS A 39 -9.84 -6.77 7.59
C HIS A 39 -11.04 -7.08 6.70
N TYR A 40 -12.15 -6.36 6.90
CA TYR A 40 -13.24 -6.36 5.95
C TYR A 40 -12.88 -5.53 4.72
N ARG A 41 -13.51 -5.83 3.57
CA ARG A 41 -13.32 -5.09 2.32
C ARG A 41 -13.52 -3.57 2.49
N MET A 42 -14.56 -3.19 3.23
CA MET A 42 -14.88 -1.78 3.51
C MET A 42 -13.72 -1.04 4.21
N ASP A 43 -12.98 -1.72 5.09
CA ASP A 43 -11.84 -1.11 5.79
C ASP A 43 -10.68 -0.81 4.82
N ALA A 44 -10.42 -1.73 3.90
CA ALA A 44 -9.37 -1.56 2.88
C ALA A 44 -9.72 -0.44 1.90
N GLU A 45 -10.97 -0.38 1.44
CA GLU A 45 -11.46 0.66 0.52
C GLU A 45 -11.46 2.06 1.17
N GLU A 46 -12.04 2.19 2.37
CA GLU A 46 -12.06 3.47 3.07
C GLU A 46 -10.68 3.90 3.58
N GLY A 47 -9.84 2.96 4.00
CA GLY A 47 -8.44 3.24 4.37
C GLY A 47 -7.65 3.83 3.20
N MET A 48 -7.83 3.30 1.99
CA MET A 48 -7.23 3.87 0.78
C MET A 48 -7.75 5.29 0.48
N ARG A 49 -9.05 5.52 0.62
CA ARG A 49 -9.67 6.83 0.37
C ARG A 49 -9.16 7.88 1.36
N TYR A 50 -9.30 7.62 2.67
CA TYR A 50 -8.87 8.54 3.71
C TYR A 50 -7.34 8.76 3.69
N GLY A 51 -6.56 7.69 3.53
CA GLY A 51 -5.09 7.80 3.44
C GLY A 51 -4.65 8.70 2.27
N THR A 52 -5.32 8.59 1.12
CA THR A 52 -5.06 9.44 -0.05
C THR A 52 -5.44 10.90 0.21
N GLU A 53 -6.61 11.16 0.81
CA GLU A 53 -7.06 12.51 1.16
C GLU A 53 -6.12 13.17 2.17
N ILE A 54 -5.74 12.46 3.22
CA ILE A 54 -4.80 12.93 4.24
C ILE A 54 -3.43 13.21 3.62
N GLY A 55 -2.91 12.30 2.80
CA GLY A 55 -1.63 12.50 2.11
C GLY A 55 -1.61 13.76 1.23
N ARG A 56 -2.73 14.06 0.55
CA ARG A 56 -2.88 15.30 -0.22
C ARG A 56 -2.85 16.55 0.67
N ILE A 57 -3.47 16.50 1.85
CA ILE A 57 -3.43 17.61 2.81
C ILE A 57 -2.01 17.79 3.37
N VAL A 58 -1.36 16.69 3.76
CA VAL A 58 0.03 16.69 4.26
C VAL A 58 0.98 17.30 3.24
N ASN A 59 0.84 16.96 1.96
CA ASN A 59 1.65 17.55 0.88
C ASN A 59 1.45 19.07 0.68
N ARG A 60 0.37 19.66 1.22
CA ARG A 60 0.10 21.10 1.18
C ARG A 60 0.64 21.86 2.38
N LEU A 61 1.19 21.17 3.38
CA LEU A 61 1.83 21.81 4.53
C LEU A 61 3.03 22.65 4.08
N PRO A 62 3.41 23.71 4.82
CA PRO A 62 4.54 24.58 4.47
C PRO A 62 5.88 23.89 4.76
N TRP A 63 6.24 22.91 3.94
CA TRP A 63 7.50 22.19 4.03
C TRP A 63 8.66 23.14 3.75
N LYS A 64 9.68 23.09 4.62
CA LYS A 64 10.96 23.71 4.31
C LYS A 64 11.65 22.87 3.23
N LYS A 65 12.14 23.54 2.19
CA LYS A 65 12.99 22.93 1.18
C LYS A 65 14.36 22.63 1.75
#